data_AF-A0A3N5UGH3-F1
#
_entry.id   AF-A0A3N5UGH3-F1
#
_cell.length_a   1.000
_cell.length_b   1.000
_cell.length_c   1.000
_cell.angle_alpha   90.00
_cell.angle_beta   90.00
_cell.angle_gamma   90.00
#
_symmetry.space_group_name_H-M   'P 1'
#
loop_
_entity.id
_entity.type
_entity.pdbx_description
1 polymer ?
#
loop_
_entity_poly.entity_id
_entity_poly.type
_entity_poly.pdbx_seq_one_letter_code
_entity_poly.pdbx_strand_id
1 'polypeptide(L)'
;MQKFLPSPLLGVITFLLVAFNTVFWVAFFIPVILLKFIVFAPQFRHRCSRVLTAFASQWVKCNSVILQIMQNSEWDIEGPADLNPHASYLVISNHRSWADIVVLQHIFRDKIPFLKFFLKKELIWVPFMGLAWWALDFPFMKRYSRRFLEKHPEL
;
A
#
# COMPACT_ATOMS: atom_id res chain seq x y z
N MET A 1 -14.26 21.21 -0.21
CA MET A 1 -13.34 21.94 0.71
C MET A 1 -12.37 22.88 -0.02
N GLN A 2 -11.86 22.53 -1.21
CA GLN A 2 -10.89 23.36 -1.94
C GLN A 2 -11.32 24.80 -2.26
N LYS A 3 -12.62 25.08 -2.41
CA LYS A 3 -13.12 26.44 -2.62
C LYS A 3 -12.94 27.38 -1.42
N PHE A 4 -12.63 26.84 -0.23
CA PHE A 4 -12.60 27.59 1.04
C PHE A 4 -11.25 27.58 1.76
N LEU A 5 -10.31 26.72 1.38
CA LEU A 5 -9.02 26.54 2.07
C LEU A 5 -7.84 26.65 1.09
N PRO A 6 -6.76 27.39 1.43
CA PRO A 6 -5.56 27.45 0.60
C PRO A 6 -4.93 26.06 0.39
N SER A 7 -4.42 25.80 -0.82
CA SER A 7 -3.88 24.49 -1.21
C SER A 7 -2.83 23.91 -0.27
N PRO A 8 -1.85 24.68 0.27
CA PRO A 8 -0.88 24.14 1.22
C PRO A 8 -1.53 23.63 2.51
N LEU A 9 -2.51 24.37 3.05
CA LEU A 9 -3.21 24.00 4.28
C LEU A 9 -4.03 22.72 4.08
N LEU A 10 -4.70 22.62 2.93
CA LEU A 10 -5.41 21.40 2.55
C LEU A 10 -4.46 20.18 2.46
N GLY A 11 -3.26 20.38 1.90
CA GLY A 11 -2.22 19.35 1.84
C GLY A 11 -1.80 18.88 3.24
N VAL A 12 -1.57 19.81 4.16
CA VAL A 12 -1.22 19.51 5.56
C VAL A 12 -2.34 18.73 6.24
N ILE A 13 -3.60 19.18 6.13
CA ILE A 13 -4.74 18.48 6.74
C ILE A 13 -4.88 17.08 6.15
N THR A 14 -4.77 16.94 4.83
CA THR A 14 -4.85 15.64 4.15
C THR A 14 -3.74 14.70 4.65
N PHE A 15 -2.51 15.20 4.75
CA PHE A 15 -1.38 14.42 5.28
C PHE A 15 -1.62 13.97 6.72
N LEU A 16 -2.09 14.86 7.60
CA LEU A 16 -2.39 14.52 9.00
C LEU A 16 -3.50 13.47 9.11
N LEU A 17 -4.56 13.57 8.30
CA LEU A 17 -5.63 12.58 8.26
C LEU A 17 -5.13 11.20 7.80
N VAL A 18 -4.31 11.16 6.75
CA VAL A 18 -3.71 9.91 6.25
C VAL A 18 -2.73 9.34 7.28
N ALA A 19 -1.91 10.17 7.92
CA ALA A 19 -0.97 9.75 8.96
C ALA A 19 -1.71 9.15 10.16
N PHE A 20 -2.76 9.83 10.65
CA PHE A 20 -3.60 9.33 11.74
C PHE A 20 -4.28 8.00 11.37
N ASN A 21 -4.90 7.92 10.19
CA ASN A 21 -5.50 6.69 9.68
C ASN A 21 -4.46 5.55 9.60
N THR A 22 -3.24 5.85 9.18
CA THR A 22 -2.16 4.88 9.09
C THR A 22 -1.73 4.36 10.46
N VAL A 23 -1.50 5.24 11.44
CA VAL A 23 -1.14 4.85 12.81
C VAL A 23 -2.26 4.03 13.44
N PHE A 24 -3.52 4.45 13.26
CA PHE A 24 -4.69 3.73 13.72
C PHE A 24 -4.72 2.29 13.20
N TRP A 25 -4.59 2.08 11.89
CA TRP A 25 -4.62 0.74 11.31
C TRP A 25 -3.40 -0.11 11.70
N VAL A 26 -2.20 0.49 11.79
CA VAL A 26 -1.02 -0.25 12.23
C VAL A 26 -1.21 -0.77 13.66
N ALA A 27 -1.86 -0.04 14.56
CA ALA A 27 -2.15 -0.54 15.90
C ALA A 27 -2.93 -1.86 15.88
N PHE A 28 -3.86 -2.06 14.92
CA PHE A 28 -4.56 -3.33 14.73
C PHE A 28 -3.73 -4.40 14.02
N PHE A 29 -2.74 -4.01 13.20
CA PHE A 29 -1.82 -4.96 12.58
C PHE A 29 -0.94 -5.64 13.64
N ILE A 30 -0.37 -4.88 14.58
CA ILE A 30 0.61 -5.37 15.56
C ILE A 30 0.19 -6.70 16.23
N PRO A 31 -1.01 -6.85 16.86
CA PRO A 31 -1.38 -8.11 17.49
C PRO A 31 -1.44 -9.28 16.49
N VAL A 32 -1.94 -9.05 15.27
CA VAL A 32 -2.01 -10.11 14.23
C VAL A 32 -0.63 -10.49 13.72
N ILE A 33 0.29 -9.52 13.62
CA ILE A 33 1.70 -9.77 13.25
C ILE A 33 2.39 -10.60 14.32
N LEU A 34 2.22 -10.25 15.60
CA LEU A 34 2.79 -11.00 16.72
C LEU A 34 2.26 -12.43 16.74
N LEU A 35 0.96 -12.63 16.54
CA LEU A 35 0.36 -13.96 16.42
C LEU A 35 0.94 -14.74 15.21
N LYS A 36 1.04 -14.11 14.03
CA LYS A 36 1.66 -14.71 12.82
C LYS A 36 3.11 -15.12 13.08
N PHE A 37 3.83 -14.38 13.93
CA PHE A 37 5.23 -14.63 14.27
C PHE A 37 5.42 -15.78 15.26
N ILE A 38 4.58 -15.87 16.30
CA ILE A 38 4.67 -16.90 17.34
C ILE A 38 4.21 -18.28 16.82
N VAL A 39 3.18 -18.30 15.96
CA VAL A 39 2.57 -19.55 15.50
C VAL A 39 3.10 -19.95 14.12
N PHE A 40 3.85 -21.05 14.07
CA PHE A 40 4.47 -21.56 12.84
C PHE A 40 3.58 -22.49 12.00
N ALA A 41 2.31 -22.69 12.39
CA ALA A 41 1.37 -23.51 11.63
C ALA A 41 0.98 -22.83 10.29
N PRO A 42 1.17 -23.47 9.12
CA PRO A 42 0.93 -22.84 7.82
C PRO A 42 -0.49 -22.29 7.65
N GLN A 43 -1.50 -23.09 8.02
CA GLN A 43 -2.90 -22.69 7.92
C GLN A 43 -3.22 -21.45 8.78
N PHE A 44 -2.63 -21.37 9.97
CA PHE A 44 -2.81 -20.22 10.86
C PHE A 44 -2.17 -18.96 10.25
N ARG A 45 -0.94 -19.06 9.74
CA ARG A 45 -0.24 -17.95 9.06
C ARG A 45 -1.01 -17.47 7.83
N HIS A 46 -1.64 -18.35 7.06
CA HIS A 46 -2.51 -17.98 5.96
C HIS A 46 -3.75 -17.21 6.43
N ARG A 47 -4.38 -17.63 7.53
CA ARG A 47 -5.51 -16.89 8.14
C ARG A 47 -5.07 -15.50 8.61
N CYS A 48 -3.95 -15.39 9.32
CA CYS A 48 -3.38 -14.09 9.70
C CYS A 48 -3.13 -13.20 8.48
N SER A 49 -2.58 -13.75 7.40
CA SER A 49 -2.29 -12.99 6.17
C SER A 49 -3.57 -12.47 5.50
N ARG A 50 -4.67 -13.26 5.52
CA ARG A 50 -5.99 -12.81 5.07
C ARG A 50 -6.54 -11.69 5.94
N VAL A 51 -6.44 -11.79 7.26
CA VAL A 51 -6.88 -10.74 8.20
C VAL A 51 -6.08 -9.45 7.99
N LEU A 52 -4.76 -9.54 7.88
CA LEU A 52 -3.90 -8.39 7.59
C LEU A 52 -4.27 -7.72 6.27
N THR A 53 -4.55 -8.52 5.23
CA THR A 53 -4.97 -8.01 3.93
C THR A 53 -6.35 -7.33 4.00
N ALA A 54 -7.27 -7.85 4.81
CA ALA A 54 -8.57 -7.21 5.05
C ALA A 54 -8.40 -5.86 5.76
N PHE A 55 -7.55 -5.78 6.79
CA PHE A 55 -7.21 -4.50 7.44
C PHE A 55 -6.54 -3.53 6.48
N ALA A 56 -5.61 -4.00 5.64
CA ALA A 56 -4.97 -3.18 4.62
C ALA A 56 -5.99 -2.63 3.61
N SER A 57 -6.95 -3.46 3.20
CA SER A 57 -8.02 -3.04 2.28
C SER A 57 -8.92 -1.97 2.90
N GLN A 58 -9.24 -2.11 4.19
CA GLN A 58 -10.01 -1.09 4.91
C GLN A 58 -9.21 0.20 5.12
N TRP A 59 -7.90 0.13 5.38
CA TRP A 59 -7.00 1.29 5.40
C TRP A 59 -7.01 2.03 4.06
N VAL A 60 -6.91 1.31 2.93
CA VAL A 60 -7.02 1.88 1.57
C VAL A 60 -8.38 2.55 1.36
N LYS A 61 -9.47 1.91 1.81
CA LYS A 61 -10.83 2.48 1.74
C LYS A 61 -10.92 3.80 2.49
N CYS A 62 -10.41 3.87 3.72
CA CYS A 62 -10.39 5.11 4.50
C CYS A 62 -9.54 6.20 3.83
N ASN A 63 -8.34 5.86 3.33
CA ASN A 63 -7.51 6.82 2.59
C ASN A 63 -8.20 7.34 1.34
N SER A 64 -8.90 6.47 0.62
CA SER A 64 -9.68 6.85 -0.55
C SER A 64 -10.78 7.85 -0.23
N VAL A 65 -11.50 7.63 0.89
CA VAL A 65 -12.53 8.56 1.37
C VAL A 65 -11.90 9.92 1.74
N ILE A 66 -10.75 9.90 2.45
CA ILE A 66 -10.00 11.13 2.75
C ILE A 66 -9.65 11.87 1.47
N LEU A 67 -9.12 11.19 0.45
CA LEU A 67 -8.79 11.81 -0.83
C LEU A 67 -10.01 12.40 -1.53
N GLN A 68 -11.14 11.68 -1.57
CA GLN A 68 -12.36 12.17 -2.20
C GLN A 68 -12.95 13.40 -1.50
N ILE A 69 -12.84 13.49 -0.18
CA ILE A 69 -13.35 14.63 0.60
C ILE A 69 -12.41 15.84 0.48
N MET A 70 -11.11 15.58 0.59
CA MET A 70 -10.09 16.62 0.66
C MET A 70 -9.72 17.15 -0.72
N GLN A 71 -9.65 16.30 -1.74
CA GLN A 71 -9.20 16.64 -3.08
C GLN A 71 -10.37 16.62 -4.07
N ASN A 72 -10.49 17.67 -4.89
CA ASN A 72 -11.44 17.71 -5.98
C ASN A 72 -10.80 17.18 -7.27
N SER A 73 -10.35 15.92 -7.23
CA SER A 73 -9.71 15.28 -8.39
C SER A 73 -10.76 14.79 -9.37
N GLU A 74 -10.67 15.22 -10.61
CA GLU A 74 -11.39 14.62 -11.72
C GLU A 74 -10.62 13.39 -12.21
N TRP A 75 -11.31 12.25 -12.27
CA TRP A 75 -10.72 10.97 -12.63
C TRP A 75 -11.20 10.57 -14.01
N ASP A 76 -10.26 10.54 -14.97
CA ASP A 76 -10.47 9.94 -16.28
C ASP A 76 -9.85 8.55 -16.28
N ILE A 77 -10.69 7.51 -16.23
CA ILE A 77 -10.27 6.12 -16.06
C ILE A 77 -10.94 5.26 -17.13
N GLU A 78 -10.13 4.76 -18.05
CA GLU A 78 -10.53 3.76 -19.02
C GLU A 78 -9.98 2.39 -18.63
N GLY A 79 -10.78 1.33 -18.78
CA GLY A 79 -10.34 -0.02 -18.48
C GLY A 79 -11.44 -1.08 -18.61
N PRO A 80 -11.06 -2.36 -18.51
CA PRO A 80 -12.00 -3.47 -18.61
C PRO A 80 -13.05 -3.41 -17.49
N ALA A 81 -14.32 -3.61 -17.85
CA ALA A 81 -15.44 -3.60 -16.91
C ALA A 81 -15.49 -4.85 -16.03
N ASP A 82 -14.79 -5.92 -16.42
CA ASP A 82 -14.86 -7.28 -15.90
C ASP A 82 -13.66 -7.67 -15.03
N LEU A 83 -13.07 -6.71 -14.32
CA LEU A 83 -12.04 -7.00 -13.31
C LEU A 83 -12.62 -7.87 -12.19
N ASN A 84 -11.92 -8.97 -11.90
CA ASN A 84 -12.29 -9.96 -10.90
C ASN A 84 -11.35 -9.91 -9.68
N PRO A 85 -11.86 -9.64 -8.46
CA PRO A 85 -11.07 -9.61 -7.23
C PRO A 85 -10.42 -10.94 -6.81
N HIS A 86 -10.77 -12.05 -7.47
CA HIS A 86 -10.26 -13.40 -7.19
C HIS A 86 -9.26 -13.92 -8.24
N ALA A 87 -8.99 -13.15 -9.29
CA ALA A 87 -7.98 -13.51 -10.31
C ALA A 87 -6.59 -12.95 -9.96
N SER A 88 -5.56 -13.30 -10.72
CA SER A 88 -4.19 -12.77 -10.53
C SER A 88 -3.85 -11.75 -11.61
N TYR A 89 -3.26 -10.61 -11.22
CA TYR A 89 -2.93 -9.50 -12.12
C TYR A 89 -1.49 -9.03 -11.91
N LEU A 90 -0.85 -8.62 -13.00
CA LEU A 90 0.37 -7.83 -12.98
C LEU A 90 0.02 -6.41 -13.43
N VAL A 91 0.07 -5.46 -12.51
CA VAL A 91 -0.19 -4.04 -12.80
C VAL A 91 1.14 -3.36 -13.15
N ILE A 92 1.21 -2.78 -14.34
CA ILE A 92 2.38 -2.01 -14.82
C ILE A 92 1.94 -0.57 -15.00
N SER A 93 2.66 0.36 -14.39
CA SER A 93 2.42 1.80 -14.54
C SER A 93 3.73 2.53 -14.77
N ASN A 94 3.65 3.75 -15.31
CA ASN A 94 4.74 4.70 -15.15
C ASN A 94 4.84 5.12 -13.66
N HIS A 95 5.96 5.77 -13.29
CA HIS A 95 6.11 6.35 -11.95
C HIS A 95 6.31 7.86 -12.07
N ARG A 96 5.35 8.62 -11.58
CA ARG A 96 5.31 10.09 -11.63
C ARG A 96 5.52 10.71 -10.26
N SER A 97 5.04 10.06 -9.21
CA SER A 97 5.12 10.60 -7.87
C SER A 97 4.98 9.51 -6.80
N TRP A 98 5.32 9.84 -5.56
CA TRP A 98 5.06 8.94 -4.44
C TRP A 98 3.55 8.68 -4.22
N ALA A 99 2.67 9.57 -4.70
CA ALA A 99 1.23 9.43 -4.56
C ALA A 99 0.66 8.31 -5.45
N ASP A 100 1.41 7.84 -6.45
CA ASP A 100 0.96 6.81 -7.40
C ASP A 100 0.46 5.54 -6.70
N ILE A 101 1.11 5.12 -5.60
CA ILE A 101 0.67 3.95 -4.80
C ILE A 101 -0.76 4.16 -4.28
N VAL A 102 -1.04 5.34 -3.73
CA VAL A 102 -2.34 5.68 -3.16
C VAL A 102 -3.39 5.78 -4.26
N VAL A 103 -3.02 6.37 -5.41
CA VAL A 103 -3.89 6.47 -6.60
C VAL A 103 -4.25 5.09 -7.14
N LEU A 104 -3.25 4.21 -7.36
CA LEU A 104 -3.49 2.86 -7.87
C LEU A 104 -4.34 2.05 -6.88
N GLN A 105 -4.03 2.12 -5.59
CA GLN A 105 -4.85 1.49 -4.56
C GLN A 105 -6.29 2.03 -4.54
N HIS A 106 -6.50 3.32 -4.79
CA HIS A 106 -7.83 3.93 -4.90
C HIS A 106 -8.62 3.40 -6.10
N ILE A 107 -8.01 3.43 -7.30
CA ILE A 107 -8.65 3.06 -8.57
C ILE A 107 -9.02 1.57 -8.59
N PHE A 108 -8.14 0.72 -8.08
CA PHE A 108 -8.24 -0.73 -8.12
C PHE A 108 -8.87 -1.35 -6.87
N ARG A 109 -9.21 -0.54 -5.87
CA ARG A 109 -9.87 -1.01 -4.65
C ARG A 109 -11.11 -1.82 -5.00
N ASP A 110 -11.22 -3.01 -4.40
CA ASP A 110 -12.36 -3.92 -4.57
C ASP A 110 -12.59 -4.43 -6.02
N LYS A 111 -11.71 -4.10 -6.98
CA LYS A 111 -11.79 -4.55 -8.39
C LYS A 111 -10.82 -5.69 -8.71
N ILE A 112 -9.64 -5.65 -8.11
CA ILE A 112 -8.60 -6.69 -8.22
C ILE A 112 -8.15 -7.09 -6.80
N PRO A 113 -7.41 -8.20 -6.61
CA PRO A 113 -6.81 -8.50 -5.32
C PRO A 113 -5.97 -7.35 -4.80
N PHE A 114 -5.81 -7.29 -3.47
CA PHE A 114 -5.03 -6.25 -2.81
C PHE A 114 -3.65 -6.06 -3.46
N LEU A 115 -3.41 -4.84 -3.94
CA LEU A 115 -2.24 -4.52 -4.74
C LEU A 115 -0.98 -4.50 -3.87
N LYS A 116 -0.05 -5.43 -4.16
CA LYS A 116 1.29 -5.45 -3.59
C LYS A 116 2.27 -4.83 -4.57
N PHE A 117 3.24 -4.08 -4.04
CA PHE A 117 4.23 -3.36 -4.83
C PHE A 117 5.62 -3.90 -4.55
N PHE A 118 6.52 -3.77 -5.53
CA PHE A 118 7.95 -3.96 -5.31
C PHE A 118 8.51 -2.77 -4.55
N LEU A 119 8.92 -3.01 -3.30
CA LEU A 119 9.44 -1.97 -2.42
C LEU A 119 10.97 -1.99 -2.44
N LYS A 120 11.60 -0.83 -2.31
CA LYS A 120 13.04 -0.75 -2.06
C LYS A 120 13.36 -1.33 -0.68
N LYS A 121 14.46 -2.07 -0.53
CA LYS A 121 14.88 -2.66 0.76
C LYS A 121 14.93 -1.65 1.90
N GLU A 122 15.33 -0.40 1.62
CA GLU A 122 15.45 0.67 2.62
C GLU A 122 14.10 1.02 3.28
N LEU A 123 12.98 0.76 2.61
CA LEU A 123 11.64 1.03 3.13
C LEU A 123 11.25 0.15 4.31
N ILE A 124 12.00 -0.94 4.57
CA ILE A 124 11.78 -1.77 5.76
C ILE A 124 12.04 -0.99 7.07
N TRP A 125 12.83 0.07 7.00
CA TRP A 125 13.20 0.90 8.16
C TRP A 125 12.22 2.05 8.42
N VAL A 126 11.22 2.25 7.55
CA VAL A 126 10.19 3.27 7.80
C VAL A 126 9.36 2.83 9.01
N PRO A 127 9.28 3.66 10.07
CA PRO A 127 8.51 3.33 11.26
C PRO A 127 7.09 2.92 10.90
N PHE A 128 6.58 1.87 11.54
CA PHE A 128 5.24 1.29 11.34
C PHE A 128 5.03 0.61 9.97
N MET A 129 5.30 1.32 8.87
CA MET A 129 5.04 0.86 7.50
C MET A 129 5.94 -0.31 7.09
N GLY A 130 7.23 -0.28 7.43
CA GLY A 130 8.17 -1.35 7.11
C GLY A 130 7.72 -2.71 7.61
N LEU A 131 7.26 -2.75 8.88
CA LEU A 131 6.71 -3.94 9.52
C LEU A 131 5.37 -4.37 8.88
N ALA A 132 4.49 -3.43 8.56
CA ALA A 132 3.20 -3.71 7.93
C ALA A 132 3.39 -4.32 6.54
N TRP A 133 4.26 -3.76 5.70
CA TRP A 133 4.58 -4.30 4.37
C TRP A 133 5.22 -5.68 4.45
N TRP A 134 6.17 -5.88 5.37
CA TRP A 134 6.77 -7.19 5.59
C TRP A 134 5.72 -8.24 6.00
N ALA A 135 4.82 -7.90 6.92
CA ALA A 135 3.79 -8.82 7.38
C ALA A 135 2.71 -9.13 6.34
N LEU A 136 2.48 -8.22 5.40
CA LEU A 136 1.66 -8.41 4.21
C LEU A 136 2.40 -9.15 3.08
N ASP A 137 3.62 -9.61 3.32
CA ASP A 137 4.45 -10.34 2.36
C ASP A 137 4.71 -9.52 1.07
N PHE A 138 5.04 -8.23 1.22
CA PHE A 138 5.48 -7.40 0.10
C PHE A 138 6.90 -7.77 -0.35
N PRO A 139 7.18 -7.82 -1.67
CA PRO A 139 8.52 -8.08 -2.17
C PRO A 139 9.43 -6.86 -2.00
N PHE A 140 10.51 -7.03 -1.23
CA PHE A 140 11.57 -6.03 -1.09
C PHE A 140 12.73 -6.29 -2.04
N MET A 141 13.02 -5.33 -2.91
CA MET A 141 14.02 -5.37 -3.95
C MET A 141 15.30 -4.65 -3.51
N LYS A 142 16.44 -5.23 -3.87
CA LYS A 142 17.75 -4.56 -3.81
C LYS A 142 18.05 -4.00 -5.20
N ARG A 143 18.59 -2.79 -5.25
CA ARG A 143 19.08 -2.20 -6.50
C ARG A 143 20.60 -2.16 -6.46
N TYR A 144 21.23 -3.02 -7.25
CA TYR A 144 22.68 -3.02 -7.41
C TYR A 144 23.09 -2.03 -8.51
N SER A 145 24.28 -1.45 -8.38
CA SER A 145 24.84 -0.60 -9.44
C SER A 145 25.33 -1.47 -10.59
N ARG A 146 25.30 -0.93 -11.82
CA ARG A 146 25.74 -1.67 -13.01
C ARG A 146 27.19 -2.18 -12.88
N ARG A 147 28.10 -1.33 -12.39
CA ARG A 147 29.51 -1.69 -12.12
C ARG A 147 29.65 -2.81 -11.08
N PHE A 148 28.71 -2.92 -10.15
CA PHE A 148 28.71 -3.99 -9.15
C PHE A 148 28.24 -5.31 -9.76
N LEU A 149 27.17 -5.28 -10.57
CA LEU A 149 26.66 -6.44 -11.30
C LEU A 149 27.65 -6.98 -12.33
N GLU A 150 28.42 -6.11 -12.99
CA GLU A 150 29.50 -6.53 -13.90
C GLU A 150 30.61 -7.31 -13.18
N LYS A 151 30.81 -7.08 -11.88
CA LYS A 151 31.78 -7.81 -11.04
C LYS A 151 31.18 -9.04 -10.36
N HIS A 152 29.85 -9.10 -10.26
CA HIS A 152 29.09 -10.15 -9.57
C HIS A 152 27.88 -10.55 -10.44
N PRO A 153 28.10 -11.24 -11.57
CA PRO A 153 27.04 -11.60 -12.52
C PRO A 153 26.04 -12.64 -11.96
N GLU A 154 26.34 -13.26 -10.83
CA GLU A 154 25.46 -14.16 -10.09
C GLU A 154 24.34 -13.46 -9.30
N LEU A 155 24.33 -12.12 -9.24
CA LEU A 155 23.40 -11.29 -8.45
C LEU A 155 22.39 -10.48 -9.27
#